data_AF-A0A2H0MHP5-F1
#
_entry.id   AF-A0A2H0MHP5-F1
#
_cell.length_a   1.000
_cell.length_b   1.000
_cell.length_c   1.000
_cell.angle_alpha   90.00
_cell.angle_beta   90.00
_cell.angle_gamma   90.00
#
_symmetry.space_group_name_H-M   'P 1'
#
loop_
_entity.id
_entity.type
_entity.pdbx_description
1 polymer ?
#
loop_
_entity_poly.entity_id
_entity_poly.type
_entity_poly.pdbx_seq_one_letter_code
_entity_poly.pdbx_strand_id
1 'polypeptide(L)'
;MSLGEFKPGMTWLVMGLLLGGLGLQISPAQADLKVIAFNLSDSRQGDLEIPQSSEISLLNDYAFAIRKIVILQHQSKKKLASIDELPAGENVRLTFTKAGAYSVCYFVENDTSSSQAHCLNINVQKPRMI
;
A
#
# COMPACT_ATOMS: atom_id res chain seq x y z
N MET A 1 -24.42 -24.95 -48.07
CA MET A 1 -25.13 -23.97 -47.23
C MET A 1 -26.58 -24.42 -47.11
N SER A 2 -27.22 -24.17 -45.96
CA SER A 2 -28.48 -24.74 -45.42
C SER A 2 -28.26 -25.96 -44.52
N LEU A 3 -28.29 -25.77 -43.20
CA LEU A 3 -29.46 -25.68 -42.28
C LEU A 3 -30.12 -27.06 -42.12
N GLY A 4 -29.68 -27.80 -41.09
CA GLY A 4 -30.35 -28.99 -40.59
C GLY A 4 -31.15 -28.61 -39.34
N GLU A 5 -32.48 -28.78 -39.42
CA GLU A 5 -33.42 -28.72 -38.31
C GLU A 5 -33.20 -29.87 -37.31
N PHE A 6 -33.42 -29.60 -36.02
CA PHE A 6 -34.03 -30.59 -35.12
C PHE A 6 -35.05 -29.90 -34.20
N LYS A 7 -36.17 -30.60 -34.03
CA LYS A 7 -37.51 -30.16 -33.59
C LYS A 7 -37.69 -30.27 -32.04
N PRO A 8 -38.87 -29.99 -31.46
CA PRO A 8 -39.07 -29.03 -30.37
C PRO A 8 -39.36 -29.71 -29.01
N GLY A 9 -39.35 -28.95 -27.91
CA GLY A 9 -39.80 -29.50 -26.64
C GLY A 9 -39.83 -28.52 -25.47
N MET A 10 -41.05 -28.14 -25.10
CA MET A 10 -41.49 -27.85 -23.73
C MET A 10 -41.10 -26.50 -23.09
N THR A 11 -42.01 -25.56 -23.28
CA THR A 11 -42.45 -24.48 -22.40
C THR A 11 -42.15 -24.68 -20.91
N TRP A 12 -41.51 -23.69 -20.27
CA TRP A 12 -41.85 -23.23 -18.92
C TRP A 12 -41.76 -21.71 -18.86
N LEU A 13 -42.93 -21.07 -18.75
CA LEU A 13 -43.08 -19.72 -18.24
C LEU A 13 -42.52 -19.68 -16.82
N VAL A 14 -41.54 -18.82 -16.56
CA VAL A 14 -41.31 -18.32 -15.20
C VAL A 14 -41.47 -16.81 -15.27
N MET A 15 -42.70 -16.40 -14.99
CA MET A 15 -43.06 -15.03 -14.66
C MET A 15 -42.41 -14.72 -13.29
N GLY A 16 -41.28 -14.01 -13.31
CA GLY A 16 -40.57 -13.55 -12.12
C GLY A 16 -40.85 -12.07 -11.89
N LEU A 17 -41.66 -11.80 -10.86
CA LEU A 17 -42.12 -10.52 -10.36
C LEU A 17 -41.07 -9.38 -10.33
N LEU A 18 -41.50 -8.21 -10.77
CA LEU A 18 -41.01 -6.89 -10.36
C LEU A 18 -41.06 -6.75 -8.83
N LEU A 19 -39.89 -6.68 -8.19
CA LEU A 19 -39.71 -6.02 -6.89
C LEU A 19 -38.43 -5.19 -6.97
N GLY A 20 -38.60 -3.87 -6.96
CA GLY A 20 -37.50 -2.93 -6.86
C GLY A 20 -36.75 -3.14 -5.54
N GLY A 21 -35.53 -3.64 -5.62
CA GLY A 21 -34.54 -3.49 -4.57
C GLY A 21 -33.57 -2.41 -5.03
N LEU A 22 -33.42 -1.35 -4.22
CA LEU A 22 -32.33 -0.39 -4.36
C LEU A 22 -31.03 -1.18 -4.56
N GLY A 23 -30.46 -1.10 -5.77
CA GLY A 23 -29.07 -1.48 -5.97
C GLY A 23 -28.23 -0.47 -5.20
N LEU A 24 -27.92 -0.78 -3.93
CA LEU A 24 -26.76 -0.21 -3.27
C LEU A 24 -25.56 -0.70 -4.09
N GLN A 25 -25.16 0.13 -5.06
CA GLN A 25 -23.85 0.06 -5.70
C GLN A 25 -22.82 0.32 -4.59
N ILE A 26 -22.47 -0.73 -3.85
CA ILE A 26 -21.32 -0.71 -2.96
C ILE A 26 -20.12 -0.75 -3.88
N SER A 27 -19.70 0.43 -4.37
CA SER A 27 -18.38 0.56 -4.97
C SER A 27 -17.39 0.04 -3.93
N PRO A 28 -16.53 -0.94 -4.24
CA PRO A 28 -15.43 -1.24 -3.35
C PRO A 28 -14.64 0.06 -3.23
N ALA A 29 -14.51 0.57 -2.01
CA ALA A 29 -13.62 1.68 -1.74
C ALA A 29 -12.23 1.20 -2.18
N GLN A 30 -11.81 1.63 -3.36
CA GLN A 30 -10.51 1.30 -3.92
C GLN A 30 -9.52 2.04 -3.01
N ALA A 31 -8.91 1.30 -2.09
CA ALA A 31 -7.86 1.83 -1.25
C ALA A 31 -6.74 2.26 -2.19
N ASP A 32 -6.60 3.57 -2.40
CA ASP A 32 -5.53 4.15 -3.20
C ASP A 32 -4.21 3.91 -2.45
N LEU A 33 -3.48 2.87 -2.86
CA LEU A 33 -2.21 2.50 -2.24
C LEU A 33 -1.14 3.49 -2.70
N LYS A 34 -0.68 4.33 -1.77
CA LYS A 34 0.38 5.30 -2.05
C LYS A 34 1.74 4.60 -2.10
N VAL A 35 2.35 4.57 -3.29
CA VAL A 35 3.73 4.06 -3.49
C VAL A 35 4.72 5.19 -3.27
N ILE A 36 5.74 4.95 -2.44
CA ILE A 36 6.82 5.88 -2.11
C ILE A 36 8.16 5.17 -2.35
N ALA A 37 9.06 5.80 -3.09
CA ALA A 37 10.42 5.31 -3.30
C ALA A 37 11.30 5.52 -2.06
N PHE A 38 12.24 4.61 -1.79
CA PHE A 38 13.23 4.78 -0.73
C PHE A 38 14.24 5.88 -1.07
N ASN A 39 14.68 5.96 -2.32
CA ASN A 39 15.59 6.99 -2.78
C ASN A 39 14.84 8.30 -3.08
N LEU A 40 14.57 9.07 -2.03
CA LEU A 40 14.01 10.42 -2.17
C LEU A 40 15.12 11.43 -2.52
N SER A 41 15.73 11.29 -3.70
CA SER A 41 16.76 12.22 -4.19
C SER A 41 16.23 13.66 -4.36
N ASP A 42 14.93 13.84 -4.59
CA ASP A 42 14.32 15.16 -4.89
C ASP A 42 13.34 15.69 -3.83
N SER A 43 12.89 14.85 -2.91
CA SER A 43 12.15 15.38 -1.76
C SER A 43 13.19 15.86 -0.76
N ARG A 44 13.17 17.15 -0.41
CA ARG A 44 13.71 17.59 0.88
C ARG A 44 13.31 16.51 1.87
N GLN A 45 14.24 16.00 2.69
CA GLN A 45 14.03 14.99 3.74
C GLN A 45 12.99 15.41 4.81
N GLY A 46 12.04 16.27 4.45
CA GLY A 46 10.88 16.70 5.18
C GLY A 46 9.87 15.57 5.26
N ASP A 47 9.26 15.52 6.43
CA ASP A 47 8.40 14.46 6.90
C ASP A 47 7.33 14.09 5.87
N LEU A 48 7.33 12.85 5.42
CA LEU A 48 6.25 12.30 4.60
C LEU A 48 4.97 12.34 5.43
N GLU A 49 3.99 13.14 5.02
CA GLU A 49 2.70 13.19 5.69
C GLU A 49 1.74 12.15 5.11
N ILE A 50 1.18 11.31 6.00
CA ILE A 50 0.17 10.32 5.62
C ILE A 50 -1.00 10.32 6.62
N PRO A 51 -2.24 10.06 6.17
CA PRO A 51 -3.34 9.85 7.09
C PRO A 51 -3.16 8.56 7.88
N GLN A 52 -3.55 8.58 9.15
CA GLN A 52 -3.62 7.38 9.99
C GLN A 52 -4.47 6.30 9.31
N SER A 53 -4.07 5.04 9.51
CA SER A 53 -4.70 3.85 8.93
C SER A 53 -4.62 3.76 7.40
N SER A 54 -3.84 4.63 6.74
CA SER A 54 -3.52 4.47 5.32
C SER A 54 -2.45 3.39 5.14
N GLU A 55 -2.62 2.58 4.11
CA GLU A 55 -1.57 1.68 3.63
C GLU A 55 -0.62 2.47 2.71
N ILE A 56 0.68 2.32 2.93
CA ILE A 56 1.71 2.80 2.02
C ILE A 56 2.56 1.63 1.53
N SER A 57 3.12 1.77 0.34
CA SER A 57 4.07 0.81 -0.24
C SER A 57 5.41 1.49 -0.42
N LEU A 58 6.43 1.06 0.32
CA LEU A 58 7.80 1.56 0.16
C LEU A 58 8.52 0.70 -0.89
N LEU A 59 8.90 1.30 -2.02
CA LEU A 59 9.58 0.67 -3.14
C LEU A 59 11.09 0.86 -3.00
N ASN A 60 11.85 -0.23 -3.08
CA ASN A 60 13.28 -0.15 -3.29
C ASN A 60 13.59 0.16 -4.75
N ASP A 61 13.85 1.42 -5.03
CA ASP A 61 14.22 1.93 -6.35
C ASP A 61 15.74 2.06 -6.55
N TYR A 62 16.55 1.59 -5.59
CA TYR A 62 17.98 1.40 -5.81
C TYR A 62 18.22 0.19 -6.73
N ALA A 63 19.36 0.19 -7.44
CA ALA A 63 19.82 -0.97 -8.21
C ALA A 63 20.34 -2.13 -7.33
N PHE A 64 20.33 -1.97 -6.00
CA PHE A 64 20.91 -2.89 -5.03
C PHE A 64 19.91 -3.19 -3.91
N ALA A 65 20.19 -4.23 -3.12
CA ALA A 65 19.38 -4.53 -1.94
C ALA A 65 19.55 -3.46 -0.85
N ILE A 66 18.45 -3.16 -0.16
CA ILE A 66 18.44 -2.39 1.08
C ILE A 66 18.47 -3.38 2.24
N ARG A 67 19.32 -3.14 3.25
CA ARG A 67 19.52 -4.03 4.39
C ARG A 67 19.18 -3.34 5.72
N LYS A 68 18.88 -4.17 6.73
CA LYS A 68 18.64 -3.77 8.12
C LYS A 68 17.62 -2.62 8.23
N ILE A 69 16.48 -2.77 7.58
CA ILE A 69 15.40 -1.79 7.64
C ILE A 69 14.80 -1.87 9.04
N VAL A 70 14.67 -0.73 9.71
CA VAL A 70 14.09 -0.62 11.06
C VAL A 70 13.04 0.47 11.06
N ILE A 71 11.85 0.14 11.57
CA ILE A 71 10.76 1.09 11.75
C ILE A 71 10.71 1.48 13.23
N LEU A 72 10.85 2.77 13.50
CA LEU A 72 10.91 3.36 14.84
C LEU A 72 9.74 4.30 15.06
N GLN A 73 9.18 4.31 16.26
CA GLN A 73 8.29 5.37 16.72
C GLN A 73 9.10 6.43 17.48
N HIS A 74 9.03 7.69 17.07
CA HIS A 74 9.90 8.74 17.62
C HIS A 74 9.68 9.01 19.11
N GLN A 75 8.42 9.16 19.54
CA GLN A 75 8.09 9.55 20.92
C GLN A 75 8.50 8.50 21.96
N SER A 76 8.32 7.22 21.63
CA SER A 76 8.62 6.11 22.53
C SER A 76 10.02 5.52 22.32
N LYS A 77 10.73 5.96 21.26
CA LYS A 77 11.96 5.34 20.75
C LYS A 77 11.83 3.82 20.57
N LYS A 78 10.61 3.33 20.41
CA LYS A 78 10.30 1.91 20.31
C LYS A 78 10.53 1.42 18.89
N LYS A 79 11.27 0.32 18.77
CA LYS A 79 11.33 -0.47 17.54
C LYS A 79 9.99 -1.18 17.32
N LEU A 80 9.35 -0.88 16.20
CA LEU A 80 8.06 -1.49 15.82
C LEU A 80 8.26 -2.73 14.98
N ALA A 81 9.19 -2.69 14.03
CA ALA A 81 9.50 -3.79 13.14
C ALA A 81 10.94 -3.69 12.60
N SER A 82 11.46 -4.79 12.08
CA SER A 82 12.64 -4.80 11.22
C SER A 82 12.48 -5.79 10.08
N ILE A 83 13.16 -5.49 8.98
CA ILE A 83 13.24 -6.33 7.79
C ILE A 83 14.73 -6.44 7.46
N ASP A 84 15.22 -7.66 7.32
CA ASP A 84 16.66 -7.89 7.15
C ASP A 84 17.16 -7.40 5.80
N GLU A 85 16.38 -7.63 4.75
CA GLU A 85 16.71 -7.29 3.37
C GLU A 85 15.45 -6.98 2.57
N LEU A 86 15.54 -6.00 1.67
CA LEU A 86 14.58 -5.71 0.63
C LEU A 86 15.32 -5.66 -0.72
N PRO A 87 15.12 -6.64 -1.61
CA PRO A 87 15.77 -6.68 -2.93
C PRO A 87 15.44 -5.46 -3.80
N ALA A 88 16.26 -5.22 -4.83
CA ALA A 88 16.00 -4.16 -5.81
C ALA A 88 14.67 -4.39 -6.55
N GLY A 89 13.88 -3.34 -6.71
CA GLY A 89 12.56 -3.38 -7.36
C GLY A 89 11.41 -3.93 -6.50
N GLU A 90 11.71 -4.49 -5.32
CA GLU A 90 10.70 -5.01 -4.40
C GLU A 90 10.10 -3.91 -3.52
N ASN A 91 8.91 -4.18 -2.98
CA ASN A 91 8.24 -3.26 -2.07
C ASN A 91 7.86 -3.90 -0.73
N VAL A 92 7.70 -3.05 0.28
CA VAL A 92 7.09 -3.42 1.55
C VAL A 92 5.89 -2.55 1.85
N ARG A 93 4.79 -3.19 2.25
CA ARG A 93 3.58 -2.49 2.67
C ARG A 93 3.60 -2.21 4.16
N LEU A 94 3.26 -0.98 4.52
CA LEU A 94 3.19 -0.51 5.90
C LEU A 94 1.84 0.15 6.16
N THR A 95 1.28 -0.10 7.34
CA THR A 95 0.07 0.59 7.81
C THR A 95 0.32 1.12 9.21
N PHE A 96 0.07 2.41 9.42
CA PHE A 96 0.26 3.07 10.71
C PHE A 96 -1.09 3.27 11.40
N THR A 97 -1.40 2.43 12.38
CA THR A 97 -2.69 2.47 13.10
C THR A 97 -2.80 3.60 14.13
N LYS A 98 -1.69 4.26 14.46
CA LYS A 98 -1.64 5.38 15.41
C LYS A 98 -1.00 6.59 14.76
N ALA A 99 -1.60 7.75 14.96
CA ALA A 99 -0.99 9.03 14.60
C ALA A 99 0.31 9.28 15.39
N GLY A 100 1.25 10.02 14.79
CA GLY A 100 2.54 10.37 15.37
C GLY A 100 3.69 10.36 14.37
N ALA A 101 4.89 10.67 14.87
CA ALA A 101 6.11 10.65 14.07
C ALA A 101 6.80 9.28 14.13
N TYR A 102 7.22 8.80 12.96
CA TYR A 102 7.91 7.54 12.75
C TYR A 102 9.11 7.75 11.84
N SER A 103 10.07 6.83 11.91
CA SER A 103 11.19 6.80 10.97
C SER A 103 11.40 5.38 10.46
N VAL A 104 11.71 5.27 9.17
CA VAL A 104 12.15 4.03 8.52
C VAL A 104 13.62 4.22 8.17
N CYS A 105 14.50 3.57 8.93
CA CYS A 105 15.95 3.69 8.75
C CYS A 105 16.52 2.43 8.13
N TYR A 106 17.52 2.56 7.25
CA TYR A 106 18.04 1.46 6.44
C TYR A 106 19.47 1.72 5.95
N PHE A 107 20.12 0.68 5.42
CA PHE A 107 21.43 0.76 4.76
C PHE A 107 21.32 0.30 3.31
N VAL A 108 21.97 1.00 2.40
CA VAL A 108 22.07 0.58 0.99
C VAL A 108 23.34 -0.23 0.83
N GLU A 109 23.25 -1.45 0.28
CA GLU A 109 24.35 -2.42 0.26
C GLU A 109 25.63 -1.92 -0.42
N ASN A 110 25.50 -1.14 -1.50
CA ASN A 110 26.65 -0.62 -2.25
C ASN A 110 27.04 0.81 -1.85
N ASP A 111 26.46 1.35 -0.78
CA ASP A 111 26.90 2.64 -0.24
C ASP A 111 28.16 2.42 0.62
N THR A 112 29.27 2.09 -0.05
CA THR A 112 30.58 1.79 0.57
C THR A 112 31.17 2.99 1.33
N SER A 113 30.54 4.16 1.24
CA SER A 113 30.98 5.40 1.87
C SER A 113 30.18 5.75 3.13
N SER A 114 29.08 5.03 3.42
CA SER A 114 28.15 5.43 4.47
C SER A 114 28.00 4.35 5.55
N SER A 115 28.81 4.49 6.61
CA SER A 115 28.46 3.94 7.93
C SER A 115 27.19 4.58 8.52
N GLN A 116 26.56 5.51 7.79
CA GLN A 116 25.38 6.24 8.21
C GLN A 116 24.12 5.60 7.60
N ALA A 117 23.19 5.22 8.47
CA ALA A 117 21.87 4.77 8.05
C ALA A 117 21.12 5.92 7.38
N HIS A 118 20.46 5.63 6.26
CA HIS A 118 19.49 6.53 5.65
C HIS A 118 18.18 6.43 6.43
N CYS A 119 17.47 7.54 6.66
CA CYS A 119 16.21 7.54 7.38
C CYS A 119 15.14 8.34 6.64
N LEU A 120 13.99 7.70 6.41
CA LEU A 120 12.76 8.34 5.96
C LEU A 120 11.91 8.70 7.18
N ASN A 121 11.60 9.99 7.37
CA ASN A 121 10.70 10.43 8.43
C ASN A 121 9.25 10.48 7.91
N ILE A 122 8.33 9.97 8.71
CA ILE A 122 6.91 9.83 8.37
C ILE A 122 6.08 10.45 9.50
N ASN A 123 5.28 11.47 9.16
CA ASN A 123 4.33 12.08 10.06
C ASN A 123 2.91 11.56 9.78
N VAL A 124 2.38 10.77 10.69
CA VAL A 124 1.05 10.17 10.57
C VAL A 124 0.03 11.08 11.24
N GLN A 125 -0.88 11.65 10.46
CA GLN A 125 -1.90 12.57 10.94
C GLN A 125 -3.19 11.86 11.34
N LYS A 126 -3.84 12.31 12.42
CA LYS A 126 -5.18 11.82 12.78
C LYS A 126 -6.17 12.14 11.65
N PRO A 127 -7.17 11.29 11.41
CA PRO A 127 -8.25 11.64 10.51
C PRO A 127 -8.94 12.90 11.03
N ARG A 128 -9.21 13.86 10.15
CA ARG A 128 -10.07 14.99 10.50
C ARG A 128 -11.47 14.42 10.68
N MET A 129 -11.99 14.46 11.90
CA MET A 129 -13.42 14.27 12.12
C MET A 129 -14.11 15.55 11.64
N ILE A 130 -14.99 15.40 10.65
CA ILE A 130 -15.85 16.47 10.12
C ILE A 130 -17.22 16.31 10.79
#